data_AF-A0A7S4LHZ6-F1
#
_entry.id   AF-A0A7S4LHZ6-F1
#
_cell.length_a   1.000
_cell.length_b   1.000
_cell.length_c   1.000
_cell.angle_alpha   90.00
_cell.angle_beta   90.00
_cell.angle_gamma   90.00
#
_symmetry.space_group_name_H-M   'P 1'
#
loop_
_entity.id
_entity.type
_entity.pdbx_description
1 polymer ?
#
loop_
_entity_poly.entity_id
_entity_poly.type
_entity_poly.pdbx_seq_one_letter_code
_entity_poly.pdbx_strand_id
1 'polypeptide(L)'
;FFSIATKMRAKFPFEEARRQAHNYGFATKEEYQEYNCAGVYSPPTHPDVVYPDQFVDWEDWLGVPFSFVEGRAIARTLGLHTHEEYTSFMKGAGTAPPYGGDERRCDVRMRLPFQPDVKYPHDWQGWEDWLGVKSDL
;
A
#
# COMPACT_ATOMS: atom_id res chain seq x y z
N PHE A 1 -20.29 2.25 -28.54
CA PHE A 1 -20.00 3.37 -27.60
C PHE A 1 -19.15 2.83 -26.46
N PHE A 2 -17.91 3.28 -26.29
CA PHE A 2 -17.10 2.91 -25.12
C PHE A 2 -17.60 3.69 -23.89
N SER A 3 -17.86 3.01 -22.77
CA SER A 3 -18.30 3.67 -21.55
C SER A 3 -17.21 4.61 -21.01
N ILE A 4 -17.61 5.60 -20.20
CA ILE A 4 -16.68 6.54 -19.55
C ILE A 4 -15.58 5.78 -18.79
N ALA A 5 -15.94 4.69 -18.11
CA ALA A 5 -14.99 3.83 -17.40
C ALA A 5 -13.93 3.21 -18.32
N THR A 6 -14.30 2.78 -19.54
CA THR A 6 -13.31 2.24 -20.49
C THR A 6 -12.33 3.29 -20.98
N LYS A 7 -12.79 4.53 -21.22
CA LYS A 7 -11.90 5.65 -21.58
C LYS A 7 -10.95 6.01 -20.43
N MET A 8 -11.46 6.03 -19.19
CA MET A 8 -10.64 6.31 -18.01
C MET A 8 -9.58 5.24 -17.78
N ARG A 9 -9.92 3.95 -17.87
CA ARG A 9 -8.95 2.85 -17.76
C ARG A 9 -7.84 2.90 -18.81
N ALA A 10 -8.15 3.34 -20.04
CA ALA A 10 -7.16 3.50 -21.09
C ALA A 10 -6.22 4.69 -20.84
N LYS A 11 -6.74 5.80 -20.29
CA LYS A 11 -5.96 7.00 -19.97
C LYS A 11 -5.12 6.81 -18.70
N PHE A 12 -5.67 6.12 -17.72
CA PHE A 12 -5.09 5.88 -16.41
C PHE A 12 -5.15 4.38 -16.10
N PRO A 13 -4.09 3.61 -16.42
CA PRO A 13 -3.97 2.25 -15.94
C PRO A 13 -4.04 2.23 -14.41
N PHE A 14 -4.72 1.23 -13.84
CA PHE A 14 -5.01 1.17 -12.40
C PHE A 14 -3.76 1.39 -11.53
N GLU A 15 -2.65 0.72 -11.83
CA GLU A 15 -1.41 0.85 -11.04
C GLU A 15 -0.83 2.26 -11.05
N GLU A 16 -0.86 2.94 -12.20
CA GLU A 16 -0.39 4.31 -12.31
C GLU A 16 -1.31 5.27 -11.54
N ALA A 17 -2.61 5.07 -11.67
CA ALA A 17 -3.63 5.87 -11.01
C ALA A 17 -3.55 5.73 -9.47
N ARG A 18 -3.40 4.50 -8.98
CA ARG A 18 -3.26 4.18 -7.56
C ARG A 18 -1.96 4.73 -6.97
N ARG A 19 -0.83 4.58 -7.68
CA ARG A 19 0.44 5.20 -7.28
C ARG A 19 0.35 6.72 -7.16
N GLN A 20 -0.36 7.38 -8.08
CA GLN A 20 -0.62 8.82 -7.96
C GLN A 20 -1.51 9.15 -6.75
N ALA A 21 -2.56 8.37 -6.51
CA ALA A 21 -3.41 8.55 -5.33
C ALA A 21 -2.62 8.42 -4.02
N HIS A 22 -1.69 7.47 -3.92
CA HIS A 22 -0.78 7.33 -2.77
C HIS A 22 0.09 8.58 -2.57
N ASN A 23 0.64 9.12 -3.67
CA ASN A 23 1.51 10.30 -3.62
C ASN A 23 0.79 11.58 -3.18
N TYR A 24 -0.55 11.62 -3.25
CA TYR A 24 -1.31 12.75 -2.73
C TYR A 24 -1.38 12.76 -1.19
N GLY A 25 -1.22 11.61 -0.55
CA GLY A 25 -1.16 11.51 0.91
C GLY A 25 -2.48 11.81 1.63
N PHE A 26 -3.62 11.61 0.96
CA PHE A 26 -4.94 11.71 1.59
C PHE A 26 -5.19 10.52 2.52
N ALA A 27 -5.85 10.79 3.65
CA ALA A 27 -6.19 9.77 4.64
C ALA A 27 -7.60 9.21 4.44
N THR A 28 -8.48 9.97 3.78
CA THR A 28 -9.90 9.62 3.65
C THR A 28 -10.40 9.72 2.22
N LYS A 29 -11.48 8.98 1.95
CA LYS A 29 -12.23 9.06 0.69
C LYS A 29 -12.71 10.49 0.44
N GLU A 30 -13.22 11.14 1.48
CA GLU A 30 -13.79 12.48 1.41
C GLU A 30 -12.73 13.50 0.98
N GLU A 31 -11.55 13.49 1.61
CA GLU A 31 -10.42 14.34 1.21
C GLU A 31 -10.04 14.14 -0.27
N TYR A 32 -9.94 12.88 -0.70
CA TYR A 32 -9.60 12.55 -2.09
C TYR A 32 -10.67 13.01 -3.09
N GLN A 33 -11.95 12.88 -2.74
CA GLN A 33 -13.07 13.23 -3.62
C GLN A 33 -13.32 14.73 -3.68
N GLU A 34 -13.09 15.45 -2.60
CA GLU A 34 -13.15 16.91 -2.55
C GLU A 34 -11.94 17.57 -3.22
N TYR A 35 -10.82 16.84 -3.33
CA TYR A 35 -9.63 17.33 -4.02
C TYR A 35 -9.88 17.52 -5.52
N ASN A 36 -9.96 18.78 -5.92
CA ASN A 36 -10.09 19.19 -7.31
C ASN A 36 -8.75 19.72 -7.85
N CYS A 37 -7.94 18.84 -8.43
CA CYS A 37 -6.75 19.27 -9.17
C CYS A 37 -7.10 19.48 -10.64
N ALA A 38 -7.11 20.74 -11.07
CA ALA A 38 -7.19 21.06 -12.48
C ALA A 38 -5.86 20.68 -13.16
N GLY A 39 -5.80 19.52 -13.80
CA GLY A 39 -4.59 19.02 -14.46
C GLY A 39 -4.80 17.76 -15.28
N VAL A 40 -3.87 17.51 -16.21
CA VAL A 40 -3.92 16.38 -17.17
C VAL A 40 -3.74 15.02 -16.46
N TYR A 41 -3.17 15.02 -15.25
CA TYR A 41 -2.80 13.87 -14.42
C TYR A 41 -3.64 13.78 -13.13
N SER A 42 -4.97 13.86 -13.24
CA SER A 42 -5.85 13.56 -12.12
C SER A 42 -6.41 12.15 -12.29
N PRO A 43 -6.06 11.19 -11.40
CA PRO A 43 -6.67 9.87 -11.37
C PRO A 43 -8.20 9.96 -11.18
N PRO A 44 -8.96 8.89 -11.48
CA PRO A 44 -10.40 8.92 -11.31
C PRO A 44 -10.85 9.25 -9.88
N THR A 45 -11.85 10.12 -9.73
CA THR A 45 -12.50 10.46 -8.45
C THR A 45 -13.29 9.29 -7.85
N HIS A 46 -13.72 8.35 -8.69
CA HIS A 46 -14.47 7.14 -8.33
C HIS A 46 -13.75 5.89 -8.85
N PRO A 47 -12.60 5.52 -8.25
CA PRO A 47 -11.79 4.40 -8.69
C PRO A 47 -12.50 3.05 -8.52
N ASP A 48 -13.37 2.92 -7.51
CA ASP A 48 -14.26 1.77 -7.29
C ASP A 48 -15.20 1.50 -8.47
N VAL A 49 -15.66 2.56 -9.13
CA VAL A 49 -16.52 2.46 -10.32
C VAL A 49 -15.69 2.22 -11.59
N VAL A 50 -14.50 2.80 -11.69
CA VAL A 50 -13.65 2.69 -12.88
C VAL A 50 -12.90 1.36 -12.94
N TYR A 51 -12.51 0.82 -11.79
CA TYR A 51 -11.70 -0.39 -11.64
C TYR A 51 -12.37 -1.44 -10.74
N PRO A 52 -13.62 -1.87 -11.03
CA PRO A 52 -14.38 -2.73 -10.13
C PRO A 52 -13.71 -4.08 -9.84
N ASP A 53 -12.88 -4.58 -10.76
CA ASP A 53 -12.19 -5.86 -10.63
C ASP A 53 -10.81 -5.75 -9.92
N GLN A 54 -10.30 -4.53 -9.74
CA GLN A 54 -8.93 -4.28 -9.21
C GLN A 54 -8.94 -3.45 -7.93
N PHE A 55 -9.93 -2.59 -7.75
CA PHE A 55 -10.10 -1.79 -6.55
C PHE A 55 -10.42 -2.70 -5.37
N VAL A 56 -9.60 -2.63 -4.32
CA VAL A 56 -9.78 -3.42 -3.09
C VAL A 56 -10.66 -2.64 -2.12
N ASP A 57 -10.15 -1.51 -1.64
CA ASP A 57 -10.83 -0.58 -0.76
C ASP A 57 -10.17 0.82 -0.84
N TRP A 58 -10.72 1.78 -0.11
CA TRP A 58 -10.23 3.16 -0.11
C TRP A 58 -8.87 3.30 0.57
N GLU A 59 -8.59 2.55 1.64
CA GLU A 59 -7.31 2.66 2.32
C GLU A 59 -6.17 2.14 1.45
N ASP A 60 -6.42 1.06 0.70
CA ASP A 60 -5.51 0.54 -0.31
C ASP A 60 -5.32 1.53 -1.46
N TRP A 61 -6.40 2.10 -1.97
CA TRP A 61 -6.33 3.08 -3.04
C TRP A 61 -5.55 4.34 -2.66
N LEU A 62 -5.69 4.78 -1.41
CA LEU A 62 -5.05 5.99 -0.88
C LEU A 62 -3.66 5.74 -0.29
N GLY A 63 -3.29 4.47 -0.08
CA GLY A 63 -2.00 4.13 0.52
C GLY A 63 -1.94 4.45 2.01
N VAL A 64 -3.08 4.40 2.70
CA VAL A 64 -3.15 4.64 4.14
C VAL A 64 -2.32 3.56 4.86
N PRO A 65 -1.32 3.94 5.68
CA PRO A 65 -0.50 2.95 6.36
C PRO A 65 -1.34 2.02 7.24
N PHE A 66 -0.95 0.75 7.30
CA PHE A 66 -1.63 -0.23 8.16
C PHE A 66 -1.63 0.21 9.63
N SER A 67 -2.62 -0.24 10.40
CA SER A 67 -2.52 -0.19 11.87
C SER A 67 -1.36 -1.05 12.36
N PHE A 68 -0.95 -0.90 13.63
CA PHE A 68 0.09 -1.76 14.22
C PHE A 68 -0.27 -3.24 14.11
N VAL A 69 -1.53 -3.60 14.42
CA VAL A 69 -2.01 -4.99 14.42
C VAL A 69 -1.95 -5.59 13.01
N GLU A 70 -2.46 -4.87 12.01
CA GLU A 70 -2.44 -5.32 10.62
C GLU A 70 -1.02 -5.38 10.07
N GLY A 71 -0.23 -4.32 10.28
CA GLY A 71 1.14 -4.22 9.81
C GLY A 71 2.01 -5.33 10.41
N ARG A 72 1.86 -5.61 11.71
CA ARG A 72 2.58 -6.71 12.39
C ARG A 72 2.16 -8.07 11.86
N ALA A 73 0.85 -8.29 11.67
CA ALA A 73 0.36 -9.55 11.11
C ALA A 73 0.96 -9.79 9.72
N ILE A 74 0.99 -8.76 8.88
CA ILE A 74 1.58 -8.80 7.54
C ILE A 74 3.10 -9.01 7.61
N ALA A 75 3.82 -8.25 8.44
CA ALA A 75 5.28 -8.34 8.57
C ALA A 75 5.73 -9.78 8.92
N ARG A 76 4.96 -10.48 9.76
CA ARG A 76 5.20 -11.89 10.11
C ARG A 76 5.01 -12.86 8.94
N THR A 77 4.15 -12.53 7.98
CA THR A 77 3.98 -13.36 6.76
C THR A 77 5.15 -13.24 5.80
N LEU A 78 5.99 -12.20 5.93
CA LEU A 78 7.14 -11.98 5.05
C LEU A 78 8.30 -12.94 5.31
N GLY A 79 8.33 -13.59 6.49
CA GLY A 79 9.42 -14.51 6.86
C GLY A 79 10.78 -13.83 7.03
N LEU A 80 10.78 -12.55 7.39
CA LEU A 80 11.98 -11.77 7.67
C LEU A 80 12.36 -11.95 9.14
N HIS A 81 13.65 -12.03 9.42
CA HIS A 81 14.18 -12.35 10.75
C HIS A 81 14.94 -11.18 11.40
N THR A 82 15.36 -10.21 10.60
CA THR A 82 16.21 -9.10 11.07
C THR A 82 15.71 -7.75 10.60
N HIS A 83 16.13 -6.70 11.30
CA HIS A 83 15.88 -5.31 10.89
C HIS A 83 16.50 -5.01 9.52
N GLU A 84 17.67 -5.58 9.22
CA GLU A 84 18.38 -5.43 7.96
C GLU A 84 17.60 -6.05 6.79
N GLU A 85 17.00 -7.22 7.01
CA GLU A 85 16.12 -7.87 6.04
C GLU A 85 14.85 -7.05 5.79
N TYR A 86 14.20 -6.54 6.84
CA TYR A 86 13.06 -5.63 6.71
C TYR A 86 13.41 -4.36 5.95
N THR A 87 14.54 -3.73 6.28
CA THR A 87 15.02 -2.52 5.59
C THR A 87 15.30 -2.79 4.12
N SER A 88 15.92 -3.93 3.79
CA SER A 88 16.24 -4.33 2.42
C SER A 88 14.97 -4.61 1.60
N PHE A 89 14.00 -5.31 2.21
CA PHE A 89 12.67 -5.53 1.66
C PHE A 89 11.99 -4.20 1.33
N MET A 90 11.94 -3.26 2.28
CA MET A 90 11.32 -1.95 2.10
C MET A 90 12.00 -1.08 1.03
N LYS A 91 13.32 -1.19 0.86
CA LYS A 91 14.06 -0.51 -0.22
C LYS A 91 13.86 -1.16 -1.59
N GLY A 92 13.20 -2.31 -1.65
CA GLY A 92 13.05 -3.11 -2.86
C GLY A 92 14.34 -3.74 -3.37
N ALA A 93 15.33 -3.89 -2.50
CA ALA A 93 16.54 -4.65 -2.81
C ALA A 93 16.25 -6.15 -2.67
N GLY A 94 16.18 -6.87 -3.80
CA GLY A 94 16.42 -8.32 -3.82
C GLY A 94 15.26 -9.27 -3.54
N THR A 95 14.00 -8.83 -3.49
CA THR A 95 12.86 -9.77 -3.39
C THR A 95 11.72 -9.40 -4.35
N ALA A 96 11.46 -10.29 -5.30
CA ALA A 96 10.09 -10.47 -5.79
C ALA A 96 9.23 -10.93 -4.59
N PRO A 97 7.96 -10.51 -4.49
CA PRO A 97 7.10 -10.94 -3.39
C PRO A 97 7.09 -12.48 -3.28
N PRO A 98 7.10 -13.05 -2.06
CA PRO A 98 7.25 -14.50 -1.83
C PRO A 98 6.12 -15.34 -2.41
N TYR A 99 5.02 -14.70 -2.82
CA TYR A 99 4.03 -15.30 -3.69
C TYR A 99 4.21 -14.68 -5.06
N GLY A 100 4.44 -15.50 -6.10
CA GLY A 100 4.39 -15.13 -7.52
C GLY A 100 3.00 -14.67 -7.98
N GLY A 101 2.34 -13.85 -7.17
CA GLY A 101 1.07 -13.23 -7.40
C GLY A 101 1.35 -11.84 -7.95
N ASP A 102 1.05 -11.69 -9.23
CA ASP A 102 0.40 -10.52 -9.75
C ASP A 102 0.86 -9.18 -9.17
N GLU A 103 1.73 -8.47 -9.88
CA GLU A 103 2.12 -7.08 -9.60
C GLU A 103 0.91 -6.13 -9.45
N ARG A 104 -0.31 -6.59 -9.84
CA ARG A 104 -1.60 -5.91 -9.60
C ARG A 104 -2.11 -5.99 -8.16
N ARG A 105 -1.48 -6.80 -7.29
CA ARG A 105 -1.76 -6.84 -5.85
C ARG A 105 -0.74 -5.95 -5.18
N CYS A 106 -1.16 -4.71 -4.99
CA CYS A 106 -0.73 -3.77 -3.99
C CYS A 106 0.59 -4.12 -3.31
N ASP A 107 1.67 -3.51 -3.78
CA ASP A 107 2.95 -3.60 -3.11
C ASP A 107 2.75 -3.28 -1.63
N VAL A 108 2.80 -4.30 -0.79
CA VAL A 108 2.55 -4.20 0.65
C VAL A 108 3.49 -3.21 1.33
N ARG A 109 4.64 -2.91 0.69
CA ARG A 109 5.59 -1.86 1.08
C ARG A 109 4.99 -0.45 0.99
N MET A 110 3.94 -0.25 0.19
CA MET A 110 3.25 1.04 0.09
C MET A 110 2.48 1.38 1.39
N ARG A 111 2.07 0.37 2.16
CA ARG A 111 1.26 0.56 3.38
C ARG A 111 1.96 0.13 4.67
N LEU A 112 3.00 -0.71 4.59
CA LEU A 112 3.88 -0.95 5.73
C LEU A 112 4.78 0.27 5.99
N PRO A 113 4.95 0.71 7.25
CA PRO A 113 5.86 1.80 7.55
C PRO A 113 7.31 1.35 7.39
N PHE A 114 8.14 2.25 6.85
CA PHE A 114 9.59 2.04 6.76
C PHE A 114 10.23 1.91 8.16
N GLN A 115 9.74 2.70 9.12
CA GLN A 115 10.17 2.72 10.53
C GLN A 115 8.95 2.44 11.43
N PRO A 116 8.62 1.16 11.68
CA PRO A 116 7.48 0.79 12.52
C PRO A 116 7.65 1.23 13.98
N ASP A 117 8.88 1.28 14.50
CA ASP A 117 9.23 1.79 15.83
C ASP A 117 8.88 3.28 16.00
N VAL A 118 9.11 4.08 14.96
CA VAL A 118 8.74 5.50 14.94
C VAL A 118 7.25 5.68 14.71
N LYS A 119 6.65 4.85 13.85
CA LYS A 119 5.22 4.93 13.50
C LYS A 119 4.30 4.50 14.65
N TYR A 120 4.71 3.49 15.43
CA TYR A 120 3.90 2.89 16.51
C TYR A 120 4.60 2.97 17.87
N PRO A 121 4.97 4.17 18.36
CA PRO A 121 5.84 4.31 19.53
C PRO A 121 5.22 3.76 20.83
N HIS A 122 3.90 3.64 20.89
CA HIS A 122 3.17 3.13 22.05
C HIS A 122 2.94 1.61 22.02
N ASP A 123 2.92 1.00 20.83
CA ASP A 123 2.66 -0.43 20.65
C ASP A 123 3.95 -1.23 20.40
N TRP A 124 5.02 -0.55 19.99
CA TRP A 124 6.29 -1.15 19.60
C TRP A 124 6.98 -1.86 20.76
N GLN A 125 7.27 -3.15 20.56
CA GLN A 125 7.94 -4.01 21.55
C GLN A 125 9.28 -4.57 21.04
N GLY A 126 9.78 -4.04 19.93
CA GLY A 126 11.02 -4.49 19.30
C GLY A 126 10.81 -5.35 18.06
N TRP A 127 11.92 -5.58 17.36
CA TRP A 127 11.93 -6.29 16.09
C TRP A 127 11.49 -7.75 16.20
N GLU A 128 11.82 -8.43 17.30
CA GLU A 128 11.39 -9.80 17.55
C GLU A 128 9.85 -9.91 17.60
N ASP A 129 9.19 -8.98 18.31
CA ASP A 129 7.73 -8.94 18.35
C ASP A 129 7.11 -8.63 16.98
N TRP A 130 7.65 -7.61 16.31
CA TRP A 130 7.15 -7.15 15.02
C TRP A 130 7.26 -8.22 13.94
N LEU A 131 8.42 -8.87 13.83
CA LEU A 131 8.71 -9.89 12.83
C LEU A 131 8.24 -11.29 13.23
N GLY A 132 7.91 -11.50 14.52
CA GLY A 132 7.47 -12.80 15.04
C GLY A 132 8.60 -13.83 15.17
N VAL A 133 9.82 -13.36 15.37
CA VAL A 133 11.00 -14.21 15.58
C VAL A 133 11.06 -14.59 17.05
N LYS A 134 11.20 -15.87 17.36
CA LYS A 134 11.46 -16.33 18.72
C LYS A 134 12.94 -16.14 19.02
N SER A 135 13.25 -15.52 20.15
CA SER A 135 14.57 -15.58 20.74
C SER A 135 14.79 -17.03 21.22
N ASP A 136 15.73 -17.75 20.61
CA ASP A 136 16.16 -19.06 21.11
C ASP A 136 16.90 -18.84 22.45
N LEU A 137 16.20 -19.04 23.56
CA LEU A 137 16.77 -19.11 24.91
C LEU A 137 17.00 -20.55 25.33
#